data_AF-A0A7V5K6E6-F1
#
_entry.id   AF-A0A7V5K6E6-F1
#
_cell.length_a   1.000
_cell.length_b   1.000
_cell.length_c   1.000
_cell.angle_alpha   90.00
_cell.angle_beta   90.00
_cell.angle_gamma   90.00
#
_symmetry.space_group_name_H-M   'P 1'
#
loop_
_entity.id
_entity.type
_entity.pdbx_description
1 polymer ?
#
loop_
_entity_poly.entity_id
_entity_poly.type
_entity_poly.pdbx_seq_one_letter_code
_entity_poly.pdbx_strand_id
1 'polypeptide(L)' 'MTRVVEAVAQGYGEALLWEKVITKELRGAMRCMELSRALGRPAPVPSILINGSLAFESTPSVEELRERLDQLLADSE' A
#
# COMPACT_ATOMS: atom_id res chain seq x y z
N MET A 1 4.78 5.25 8.07
CA MET A 1 4.34 4.47 6.91
C MET A 1 4.99 4.89 5.59
N THR A 2 4.74 6.08 5.03
CA THR A 2 5.25 6.46 3.68
C THR A 2 6.75 6.23 3.49
N ARG A 3 7.58 6.62 4.46
CA ARG A 3 9.05 6.43 4.39
C ARG A 3 9.47 4.97 4.25
N VAL A 4 8.70 4.04 4.83
CA VAL A 4 8.94 2.60 4.73
C VAL A 4 8.65 2.14 3.30
N VAL A 5 7.52 2.57 2.73
CA VAL A 5 7.15 2.26 1.33
C VAL A 5 8.19 2.84 0.37
N GLU A 6 8.62 4.08 0.55
CA GLU A 6 9.65 4.71 -0.28
C GLU A 6 10.98 3.94 -0.24
N ALA A 7 11.42 3.52 0.96
CA ALA A 7 12.67 2.76 1.12
C ALA A 7 12.59 1.37 0.48
N VAL A 8 11.44 0.69 0.59
CA VAL A 8 11.23 -0.63 0.01
C VAL A 8 11.06 -0.54 -1.51
N ALA A 9 10.27 0.41 -2.01
CA ALA A 9 9.94 0.54 -3.42
C ALA A 9 11.16 0.78 -4.32
N GLN A 10 12.22 1.42 -3.80
CA GLN A 10 13.48 1.60 -4.51
C GLN A 10 14.11 0.25 -4.95
N GLY A 11 13.87 -0.84 -4.21
CA GLY A 11 14.42 -2.15 -4.51
C GLY A 11 13.69 -2.92 -5.62
N TYR A 12 12.47 -2.51 -5.99
CA TYR A 12 11.61 -3.28 -6.93
C TYR A 12 11.55 -2.67 -8.34
N GLY A 13 12.05 -1.45 -8.54
CA GLY A 13 12.05 -0.81 -9.85
C GLY A 13 10.67 -0.82 -10.51
N GLU A 14 10.60 -1.32 -11.74
CA GLU A 14 9.35 -1.40 -12.52
C GLU A 14 8.39 -2.52 -12.07
N ALA A 15 8.86 -3.46 -11.24
CA ALA A 15 8.02 -4.55 -10.73
C ALA A 15 7.00 -4.07 -9.68
N LEU A 16 7.14 -2.84 -9.17
CA LEU A 16 6.24 -2.26 -8.18
C LEU A 16 5.76 -0.87 -8.60
N LEU A 17 4.45 -0.76 -8.85
CA LEU A 17 3.77 0.53 -8.96
C LEU A 17 3.14 0.89 -7.61
N TRP A 18 3.38 2.10 -7.14
CA TRP A 18 2.81 2.60 -5.90
C TRP A 18 2.41 4.06 -6.01
N GLU A 19 1.43 4.46 -5.21
CA GLU A 19 0.99 5.84 -5.08
C GLU A 19 0.80 6.20 -3.60
N LYS A 20 1.07 7.46 -3.25
CA LYS A 20 0.79 8.00 -1.92
C LYS A 20 -0.58 8.67 -1.91
N VAL A 21 -1.50 8.18 -1.09
CA VAL A 21 -2.83 8.76 -0.92
C VAL A 21 -2.85 9.69 0.30
N ILE A 22 -3.09 10.99 0.09
CA ILE A 22 -3.17 12.01 1.15
C ILE A 22 -4.63 12.46 1.31
N THR A 23 -5.31 11.99 2.37
CA THR A 23 -6.74 12.26 2.60
C THR A 23 -7.09 13.71 2.90
N LYS A 24 -6.09 14.55 3.19
CA LYS A 24 -6.26 16.01 3.35
C LYS A 24 -6.45 16.74 2.01
N GLU A 25 -6.08 16.10 0.91
CA GLU A 25 -6.26 16.64 -0.44
C GLU A 25 -7.51 16.01 -1.07
N LEU A 26 -8.28 16.81 -1.83
CA LEU A 26 -9.53 16.32 -2.44
C LEU A 26 -9.32 15.05 -3.27
N ARG A 27 -8.27 15.02 -4.10
CA ARG A 27 -7.90 13.84 -4.90
C ARG A 27 -7.64 12.61 -4.02
N GLY A 28 -6.88 12.77 -2.94
CA GLY A 28 -6.58 11.67 -2.03
C GLY A 28 -7.80 11.23 -1.23
N ALA A 29 -8.70 12.13 -0.85
CA ALA A 29 -9.97 11.81 -0.21
C ALA A 29 -10.87 10.97 -1.14
N MET A 30 -10.99 11.37 -2.42
CA MET A 30 -11.72 10.61 -3.44
C MET A 30 -11.12 9.21 -3.62
N ARG A 31 -9.78 9.13 -3.75
CA ARG A 31 -9.08 7.85 -3.90
C ARG A 31 -9.27 6.93 -2.69
N CYS A 32 -9.19 7.48 -1.48
CA CYS A 32 -9.47 6.73 -0.26
C CYS A 32 -10.92 6.22 -0.20
N MET A 33 -11.88 7.00 -0.71
CA MET A 33 -13.28 6.56 -0.81
C MET A 33 -13.44 5.38 -1.79
N GLU A 34 -12.78 5.42 -2.94
CA GLU A 34 -12.76 4.30 -3.89
C GLU A 34 -12.18 3.04 -3.26
N LEU A 35 -11.04 3.15 -2.59
CA LEU A 35 -10.38 2.04 -1.89
C LEU A 35 -11.27 1.47 -0.78
N SER A 36 -11.92 2.35 0.00
CA SER A 36 -12.86 1.94 1.06
C SER A 36 -14.07 1.17 0.49
N ARG A 37 -14.57 1.58 -0.68
CA ARG A 37 -15.67 0.87 -1.37
C ARG A 37 -15.22 -0.51 -1.81
N ALA A 38 -14.03 -0.63 -2.41
CA ALA A 38 -13.48 -1.91 -2.82
C ALA A 38 -13.24 -2.85 -1.61
N LEU A 39 -12.87 -2.29 -0.46
CA LEU A 39 -12.66 -3.03 0.78
C LEU A 39 -13.98 -3.43 1.49
N GLY A 40 -15.10 -2.81 1.14
CA GLY A 40 -16.39 -2.99 1.82
C GLY A 40 -16.49 -2.31 3.20
N ARG A 41 -15.47 -1.56 3.61
CA ARG A 41 -15.41 -0.80 4.88
C ARG A 41 -14.46 0.40 4.74
N PRO A 42 -14.57 1.43 5.60
CA PRO A 42 -13.60 2.53 5.61
C PRO A 42 -12.16 2.01 5.70
N ALA A 43 -11.30 2.42 4.77
CA ALA A 43 -9.88 2.09 4.80
C ALA A 43 -9.24 2.76 6.03
N PRO A 44 -8.50 2.02 6.88
CA PRO A 44 -7.82 2.60 8.03
C PRO A 44 -6.79 3.66 7.60
N VAL A 45 -6.55 4.66 8.43
CA VAL A 45 -5.52 5.69 8.17
C VAL A 45 -4.59 5.79 9.38
N PRO A 46 -3.28 5.52 9.23
CA PRO A 46 -2.58 5.11 8.00
C PRO A 46 -2.78 3.62 7.67
N SER A 47 -2.78 3.25 6.39
CA SER A 47 -2.76 1.85 5.94
C SER A 47 -1.98 1.66 4.63
N ILE A 48 -1.60 0.43 4.34
CA ILE A 48 -1.06 -0.01 3.04
C ILE A 48 -2.04 -1.00 2.44
N LEU A 49 -2.45 -0.73 1.20
CA LEU A 49 -3.21 -1.66 0.38
C LEU A 49 -2.31 -2.14 -0.75
N ILE A 50 -2.30 -3.46 -1.00
CA ILE A 50 -1.55 -4.09 -2.09
C ILE A 50 -2.56 -4.84 -2.95
N ASN A 51 -2.54 -4.61 -4.26
CA ASN A 51 -3.49 -5.20 -5.21
C ASN A 51 -4.96 -5.05 -4.78
N GLY A 52 -5.31 -3.87 -4.25
CA GLY A 52 -6.67 -3.54 -3.79
C GLY A 52 -7.07 -4.15 -2.44
N SER A 53 -6.21 -4.97 -1.83
CA SER A 53 -6.47 -5.62 -0.53
C SER A 53 -5.69 -4.96 0.59
N LEU A 54 -6.28 -4.87 1.78
CA LEU A 54 -5.62 -4.33 2.96
C LEU A 54 -4.50 -5.27 3.44
N ALA A 55 -3.26 -4.79 3.37
CA ALA A 55 -2.09 -5.56 3.78
C ALA A 55 -1.61 -5.16 5.19
N PHE A 56 -1.64 -3.87 5.52
CA PHE A 56 -1.18 -3.36 6.81
C PHE A 56 -2.08 -2.24 7.34
N GLU A 57 -2.50 -2.35 8.60
CA GLU A 57 -3.26 -1.33 9.35
C GLU A 57 -2.39 -0.52 10.32
N SER A 58 -1.13 -0.92 10.50
CA SER A 58 -0.10 -0.24 11.29
C SER A 58 1.16 -0.07 10.44
N THR A 59 2.08 0.83 10.80
CA THR A 59 3.33 0.99 10.02
C THR A 59 4.19 -0.26 10.21
N PRO A 60 4.44 -1.05 9.14
CA PRO A 60 5.33 -2.20 9.23
C PRO A 60 6.80 -1.75 9.26
N SER A 61 7.70 -2.69 9.58
CA SER A 61 9.12 -2.53 9.29
C SER A 61 9.40 -2.59 7.78
N VAL A 62 10.64 -2.24 7.40
CA VAL A 62 11.10 -2.36 6.00
C VAL A 62 11.13 -3.83 5.58
N GLU A 63 11.57 -4.69 6.48
CA GLU A 63 11.71 -6.13 6.29
C GLU A 63 10.34 -6.79 6.12
N GLU A 64 9.36 -6.48 6.98
CA GLU A 64 8.00 -7.02 6.90
C GLU A 64 7.31 -6.67 5.58
N LEU A 65 7.45 -5.42 5.12
CA LEU A 65 6.87 -5.00 3.85
C LEU A 65 7.59 -5.66 2.67
N ARG A 66 8.92 -5.79 2.72
CA ARG A 66 9.72 -6.45 1.68
C ARG A 66 9.34 -7.92 1.54
N GLU A 67 9.35 -8.67 2.64
CA GLU A 67 8.96 -10.09 2.65
C GLU A 67 7.55 -10.29 2.07
N ARG A 68 6.62 -9.38 2.40
CA ARG A 68 5.26 -9.47 1.87
C ARG A 68 5.19 -9.25 0.36
N LEU A 69 5.99 -8.33 -0.18
CA LEU A 69 6.06 -8.09 -1.62
C LEU A 69 6.76 -9.23 -2.35
N ASP A 70 7.84 -9.77 -1.78
CA ASP A 70 8.58 -10.91 -2.35
C ASP A 70 7.69 -12.15 -2.48
N GLN A 71 6.87 -12.45 -1.46
CA GLN A 71 5.87 -13.53 -1.52
C GLN A 71 4.89 -13.34 -2.68
N LEU A 72 4.37 -12.14 -2.87
CA LEU A 72 3.39 -11.86 -3.92
C LEU A 72 3.98 -11.94 -5.33
N LEU A 73 5.25 -11.58 -5.49
CA LEU A 73 5.96 -11.70 -6.76
C LEU A 73 6.29 -13.17 -7.08
N ALA A 74 6.68 -13.95 -6.08
CA ALA A 74 6.93 -15.39 -6.25
C ALA A 74 5.65 -16.18 -6.56
N ASP A 75 4.50 -15.79 -6.00
CA ASP A 75 3.20 -16.41 -6.29
C ASP A 75 2.64 -16.06 -7.70
N SER A 76 3.31 -15.16 -8.43
CA SER A 76 2.90 -14.71 -9.78
C SER A 76 3.65 -15.43 -10.92
N GLU A 77 4.53 -16.39 -10.60
CA GLU A 77 5.25 -17.28 -11.53
C GLU A 77 4.60 -18.67 -11.62
#